data_AF-A0A9P7V1E1-F1
#
_entry.id   AF-A0A9P7V1E1-F1
#
_cell.length_a   1.000
_cell.length_b   1.000
_cell.length_c   1.000
_cell.angle_alpha   90.00
_cell.angle_beta   90.00
_cell.angle_gamma   90.00
#
_symmetry.space_group_name_H-M   'P 1'
#
loop_
_entity.id
_entity.type
_entity.pdbx_description
1 polymer ?
#
loop_
_entity_poly.entity_id
_entity_poly.type
_entity_poly.pdbx_seq_one_letter_code
_entity_poly.pdbx_strand_id
1 'polypeptide(L)'
;MRVSSLLLLTGALMTHGKTFHWPSPEMDWIDSVLYEQPFFENITANCAARDNTTVAAQWIRLAFHDMSTYNVDDGTGGLDGSVIYEFDRAENIGMNRSIGDFLGFSAPFFSLADIIAAGVVIGTVSCDGPKIPYRAGRIDATSSGPLGVPQPQEDLALLTERFRKAGFTPSEMISFTACGHVLGGVTQQDFPEVLKDRPFVFFNEKTRLFDNGVVTQYLDGSTTNPLVVGVNETMNSDLRIFSSDGNATMQSLTSPNDFRSTCASLFERMINTVPRNVALTDVIDPFDFKVGTARLSVTDDTNKLVMTASLRILNPKDNPNREVSLVWVDRDGTSPCGEKCTSPATNVSQIGTTLLTKGHGKTALQYTFMVDNIDPAKSIAKFWFEIDEKDGSPKTEVKNDDGSGYVVEEHDVLYDVTRSKINFSATQANFTSLIVIAVKDEYAQDAQIRLQTFNPFLLPFRTSVLNATLDPQFPKAAGYSFFSVSPEPLTNSFDVYYGDVVPNNLRQKFGLVFEAKNVGVLPPS
;
A
#
# COMPACT_ATOMS: atom_id res chain seq x y z
N MET A 1 48.99 -43.63 17.19
CA MET A 1 47.63 -44.20 17.40
C MET A 1 46.94 -43.42 18.51
N ARG A 2 46.04 -42.50 18.15
CA ARG A 2 44.80 -42.12 18.86
C ARG A 2 44.22 -40.93 18.10
N VAL A 3 43.15 -41.24 17.37
CA VAL A 3 42.33 -40.31 16.59
C VAL A 3 41.40 -39.61 17.58
N SER A 4 41.43 -38.28 17.64
CA SER A 4 40.42 -37.48 18.33
C SER A 4 39.26 -37.21 17.38
N SER A 5 38.10 -37.77 17.69
CA SER A 5 36.86 -37.58 16.95
C SER A 5 36.32 -36.16 17.19
N LEU A 6 36.24 -35.39 16.11
CA LEU A 6 35.51 -34.12 16.06
C LEU A 6 34.01 -34.43 15.97
N LEU A 7 33.23 -34.11 17.00
CA LEU A 7 31.78 -34.07 16.89
C LEU A 7 31.40 -32.81 16.08
N LEU A 8 31.02 -33.02 14.82
CA LEU A 8 30.28 -32.03 14.03
C LEU A 8 28.84 -32.03 14.53
N LEU A 9 28.45 -31.00 15.30
CA LEU A 9 27.05 -30.64 15.46
C LEU A 9 26.55 -30.12 14.11
N THR A 10 25.85 -30.95 13.36
CA THR A 10 25.01 -30.51 12.25
C THR A 10 23.78 -29.83 12.86
N GLY A 11 23.88 -28.53 13.11
CA GLY A 11 22.69 -27.70 13.31
C GLY A 11 21.89 -27.72 12.02
N ALA A 12 20.68 -28.26 12.07
CA ALA A 12 19.72 -28.11 10.99
C ALA A 12 19.43 -26.61 10.86
N LEU A 13 19.95 -26.00 9.79
CA LEU A 13 19.47 -24.70 9.32
C LEU A 13 18.02 -24.92 8.88
N MET A 14 17.07 -24.75 9.80
CA MET A 14 15.69 -24.46 9.43
C MET A 14 15.75 -23.14 8.68
N THR A 15 15.47 -23.17 7.38
CA THR A 15 15.21 -21.98 6.59
C THR A 15 14.02 -21.29 7.25
N HIS A 16 14.29 -20.28 8.09
CA HIS A 16 13.24 -19.45 8.63
C HIS A 16 12.64 -18.73 7.42
N GLY A 17 11.33 -18.88 7.20
CA GLY A 17 10.60 -18.15 6.18
C GLY A 17 10.77 -16.64 6.35
N LYS A 18 10.34 -15.83 5.37
CA LYS A 18 10.38 -14.36 5.51
C LYS A 18 9.46 -13.93 6.66
N THR A 19 10.03 -13.64 7.83
CA THR A 19 9.33 -13.17 9.02
C THR A 19 9.21 -11.65 9.02
N PHE A 20 8.09 -11.14 9.51
CA PHE A 20 7.80 -9.71 9.57
C PHE A 20 8.39 -9.06 10.84
N HIS A 21 9.03 -7.89 10.69
CA HIS A 21 9.45 -7.07 11.83
C HIS A 21 8.27 -6.24 12.35
N TRP A 22 7.80 -6.50 13.57
CA TRP A 22 6.73 -5.72 14.19
C TRP A 22 7.25 -4.96 15.43
N PRO A 23 6.83 -3.69 15.62
CA PRO A 23 5.94 -2.90 14.75
C PRO A 23 6.67 -2.32 13.53
N SER A 24 6.01 -2.32 12.37
CA SER A 24 6.46 -1.64 11.15
C SER A 24 5.24 -1.14 10.36
N PRO A 25 4.66 0.02 10.71
CA PRO A 25 3.42 0.51 10.10
C PRO A 25 3.52 0.65 8.58
N GLU A 26 4.67 1.08 8.08
CA GLU A 26 4.93 1.26 6.65
C GLU A 26 4.86 -0.08 5.90
N MET A 27 5.52 -1.11 6.43
CA MET A 27 5.54 -2.45 5.82
C MET A 27 4.20 -3.19 6.02
N ASP A 28 3.56 -3.02 7.18
CA ASP A 28 2.24 -3.59 7.46
C ASP A 28 1.20 -3.05 6.48
N TRP A 29 1.22 -1.74 6.25
CA TRP A 29 0.31 -1.06 5.33
C TRP A 29 0.47 -1.56 3.89
N ILE A 30 1.69 -1.53 3.36
CA ILE A 30 1.89 -1.87 1.95
C ILE A 30 1.74 -3.36 1.66
N ASP A 31 2.14 -4.25 2.59
CA ASP A 31 1.84 -5.67 2.46
C ASP A 31 0.31 -5.90 2.51
N SER A 32 -0.43 -5.14 3.34
CA SER A 32 -1.89 -5.21 3.35
C SER A 32 -2.50 -4.78 2.01
N VAL A 33 -2.05 -3.67 1.44
CA VAL A 33 -2.52 -3.13 0.16
C VAL A 33 -2.21 -4.08 -1.00
N LEU A 34 -1.03 -4.71 -1.01
CA LEU A 34 -0.60 -5.58 -2.11
C LEU A 34 -1.13 -7.01 -1.99
N TYR A 35 -1.24 -7.56 -0.78
CA TYR A 35 -1.37 -9.00 -0.58
C TYR A 35 -2.53 -9.47 0.31
N GLU A 36 -3.15 -8.59 1.11
CA GLU A 36 -4.19 -8.99 2.07
C GLU A 36 -5.57 -8.45 1.72
N GLN A 37 -5.67 -7.13 1.57
CA GLN A 37 -6.93 -6.41 1.50
C GLN A 37 -7.26 -6.05 0.05
N PRO A 38 -8.40 -6.51 -0.50
CA PRO A 38 -8.75 -6.24 -1.88
C PRO A 38 -9.31 -4.82 -2.09
N PHE A 39 -9.32 -3.93 -1.10
CA PHE A 39 -9.99 -2.63 -1.21
C PHE A 39 -9.45 -1.78 -2.35
N PHE A 40 -8.13 -1.67 -2.46
CA PHE A 40 -7.48 -0.91 -3.51
C PHE A 40 -7.58 -1.64 -4.87
N GLU A 41 -7.36 -2.95 -4.89
CA GLU A 41 -7.52 -3.79 -6.07
C GLU A 41 -8.94 -3.81 -6.64
N ASN A 42 -9.97 -3.73 -5.80
CA ASN A 42 -11.38 -3.74 -6.23
C ASN A 42 -11.70 -2.59 -7.19
N ILE A 43 -10.93 -1.50 -7.16
CA ILE A 43 -11.07 -0.38 -8.08
C ILE A 43 -10.67 -0.79 -9.51
N THR A 44 -9.70 -1.69 -9.66
CA THR A 44 -9.18 -2.17 -10.96
C THR A 44 -9.64 -3.57 -11.34
N ALA A 45 -10.26 -4.31 -10.41
CA ALA A 45 -10.59 -5.73 -10.56
C ALA A 45 -11.27 -6.07 -11.91
N ASN A 46 -10.83 -7.19 -12.51
CA ASN A 46 -11.28 -7.65 -13.83
C ASN A 46 -11.13 -6.59 -14.93
N CYS A 47 -10.02 -5.86 -14.89
CA CYS A 47 -9.72 -4.72 -15.75
C CYS A 47 -10.90 -3.74 -15.84
N ALA A 48 -11.31 -3.22 -14.68
CA ALA A 48 -12.50 -2.39 -14.53
C ALA A 48 -12.54 -1.24 -15.56
N ALA A 49 -13.69 -1.10 -16.22
CA ALA A 49 -13.93 -0.06 -17.21
C ALA A 49 -14.09 1.31 -16.56
N ARG A 50 -13.55 2.35 -17.19
CA ARG A 50 -13.78 3.74 -16.78
C ARG A 50 -13.58 4.69 -17.94
N ASP A 51 -14.52 5.61 -18.14
CA ASP A 51 -14.43 6.70 -19.14
C ASP A 51 -14.02 6.17 -20.54
N ASN A 52 -14.70 5.12 -21.01
CA ASN A 52 -14.44 4.37 -22.24
C ASN A 52 -13.08 3.63 -22.33
N THR A 53 -12.21 3.78 -21.33
CA THR A 53 -10.96 3.02 -21.15
C THR A 53 -11.05 2.09 -19.92
N THR A 54 -9.94 1.87 -19.21
CA THR A 54 -9.84 1.09 -17.98
C THR A 54 -9.24 1.94 -16.86
N VAL A 55 -9.57 1.60 -15.61
CA VAL A 55 -8.93 2.23 -14.44
C VAL A 55 -7.42 2.05 -14.49
N ALA A 56 -6.96 0.84 -14.86
CA ALA A 56 -5.54 0.54 -15.00
C ALA A 56 -4.83 1.44 -16.01
N ALA A 57 -5.45 1.73 -17.16
CA ALA A 57 -4.89 2.64 -18.16
C ALA A 57 -4.71 4.06 -17.59
N GLN A 58 -5.71 4.55 -16.84
CA GLN A 58 -5.62 5.86 -16.21
C GLN A 58 -4.57 5.90 -15.08
N TRP A 59 -4.43 4.82 -14.30
CA TRP A 59 -3.43 4.71 -13.24
C TRP A 59 -2.00 4.67 -13.79
N ILE A 60 -1.76 3.86 -14.84
CA ILE A 60 -0.46 3.80 -15.52
C ILE A 60 -0.12 5.16 -16.14
N ARG A 61 -1.11 5.83 -16.75
CA ARG A 61 -0.94 7.20 -17.26
C ARG A 61 -0.56 8.17 -16.15
N LEU A 62 -1.28 8.21 -15.03
CA LEU A 62 -0.96 9.12 -13.92
C LEU A 62 0.49 8.92 -13.43
N ALA A 63 0.90 7.65 -13.24
CA ALA A 63 2.26 7.33 -12.83
C ALA A 63 3.32 7.75 -13.86
N PHE A 64 3.06 7.57 -15.16
CA PHE A 64 3.94 8.05 -16.21
C PHE A 64 4.08 9.57 -16.17
N HIS A 65 2.97 10.30 -16.04
CA HIS A 65 2.99 11.77 -16.02
C HIS A 65 3.78 12.31 -14.83
N ASP A 66 3.56 11.75 -13.64
CA ASP A 66 4.33 12.08 -12.42
C ASP A 66 5.84 11.79 -12.62
N MET A 67 6.17 10.58 -13.10
CA MET A 67 7.56 10.16 -13.32
C MET A 67 8.30 10.93 -14.41
N SER A 68 7.63 11.24 -15.53
CA SER A 68 8.26 11.65 -16.79
C SER A 68 9.02 12.97 -16.75
N THR A 69 8.80 13.76 -15.70
CA THR A 69 9.50 15.02 -15.45
C THR A 69 10.85 14.82 -14.73
N TYR A 70 11.23 13.58 -14.42
CA TYR A 70 12.55 13.24 -13.89
C TYR A 70 13.66 13.80 -14.80
N ASN A 71 14.70 14.34 -14.17
CA ASN A 71 15.88 14.82 -14.86
C ASN A 71 17.12 14.11 -14.30
N VAL A 72 17.66 13.17 -15.07
CA VAL A 72 18.86 12.40 -14.70
C VAL A 72 20.09 13.29 -14.47
N ASP A 73 20.16 14.45 -15.13
CA ASP A 73 21.33 15.33 -15.09
C ASP A 73 21.50 15.95 -13.69
N ASP A 74 20.41 16.44 -13.09
CA ASP A 74 20.40 17.01 -11.74
C ASP A 74 19.86 16.06 -10.65
N GLY A 75 19.17 14.98 -11.04
CA GLY A 75 18.60 13.98 -10.14
C GLY A 75 17.29 14.40 -9.48
N THR A 76 16.53 15.31 -10.08
CA THR A 76 15.25 15.84 -9.55
C THR A 76 14.03 15.27 -10.29
N GLY A 77 12.83 15.42 -9.70
CA GLY A 77 11.58 14.88 -10.23
C GLY A 77 11.49 13.35 -10.10
N GLY A 78 10.67 12.72 -10.93
CA GLY A 78 10.40 11.28 -10.86
C GLY A 78 9.08 11.00 -10.16
N LEU A 79 8.85 9.73 -9.82
CA LEU A 79 7.61 9.31 -9.17
C LEU A 79 7.63 9.76 -7.69
N ASP A 80 7.25 11.01 -7.48
CA ASP A 80 7.25 11.71 -6.19
C ASP A 80 5.87 12.28 -5.82
N GLY A 81 4.83 11.96 -6.58
CA GLY A 81 3.46 12.40 -6.32
C GLY A 81 3.21 13.89 -6.62
N SER A 82 4.17 14.61 -7.21
CA SER A 82 4.02 16.02 -7.57
C SER A 82 2.87 16.29 -8.53
N VAL A 83 2.47 15.32 -9.36
CA VAL A 83 1.36 15.42 -10.32
C VAL A 83 0.05 15.94 -9.71
N ILE A 84 -0.16 15.71 -8.40
CA ILE A 84 -1.33 16.21 -7.68
C ILE A 84 -1.46 17.74 -7.68
N TYR A 85 -0.35 18.46 -7.89
CA TYR A 85 -0.27 19.91 -7.97
C TYR A 85 -0.25 20.43 -9.42
N GLU A 86 -0.52 19.58 -10.41
CA GLU A 86 -0.19 19.85 -11.81
C GLU A 86 -1.37 19.71 -12.79
N PHE A 87 -2.59 19.55 -12.29
CA PHE A 87 -3.77 19.33 -13.13
C PHE A 87 -4.25 20.56 -13.91
N ASP A 88 -3.70 21.74 -13.64
CA ASP A 88 -3.92 22.96 -14.42
C ASP A 88 -3.07 23.01 -15.70
N ARG A 89 -2.11 22.09 -15.85
CA ARG A 89 -1.23 22.02 -17.01
C ARG A 89 -1.89 21.30 -18.18
N ALA A 90 -1.70 21.83 -19.38
CA ALA A 90 -2.20 21.21 -20.61
C ALA A 90 -1.66 19.78 -20.81
N GLU A 91 -0.43 19.52 -20.37
CA GLU A 91 0.20 18.20 -20.45
C GLU A 91 -0.46 17.16 -19.53
N ASN A 92 -1.30 17.58 -18.57
CA ASN A 92 -1.96 16.74 -17.57
C ASN A 92 -3.50 16.74 -17.68
N ILE A 93 -4.06 17.06 -18.85
CA ILE A 93 -5.51 17.10 -19.05
C ILE A 93 -6.19 15.72 -18.80
N GLY A 94 -7.33 15.71 -18.09
CA GLY A 94 -8.20 14.54 -18.01
C GLY A 94 -7.79 13.43 -17.01
N MET A 95 -6.96 13.72 -16.00
CA MET A 95 -6.49 12.72 -15.01
C MET A 95 -6.95 12.95 -13.56
N ASN A 96 -7.69 14.03 -13.28
CA ASN A 96 -8.13 14.40 -11.92
C ASN A 96 -8.95 13.30 -11.22
N ARG A 97 -9.59 12.42 -11.98
CA ARG A 97 -10.36 11.32 -11.39
C ARG A 97 -9.46 10.27 -10.74
N SER A 98 -8.32 9.97 -11.35
CA SER A 98 -7.42 8.91 -10.90
C SER A 98 -6.78 9.25 -9.56
N ILE A 99 -6.43 10.51 -9.32
CA ILE A 99 -5.80 10.90 -8.06
C ILE A 99 -6.70 10.58 -6.86
N GLY A 100 -8.01 10.75 -7.00
CA GLY A 100 -9.00 10.46 -5.96
C GLY A 100 -9.05 8.99 -5.55
N ASP A 101 -8.65 8.06 -6.43
CA ASP A 101 -8.56 6.64 -6.08
C ASP A 101 -7.42 6.35 -5.10
N PHE A 102 -6.38 7.19 -5.08
CA PHE A 102 -5.16 6.98 -4.29
C PHE A 102 -5.18 7.69 -2.94
N LEU A 103 -5.84 8.86 -2.84
CA LEU A 103 -5.80 9.71 -1.64
C LEU A 103 -6.25 8.98 -0.37
N GLY A 104 -7.28 8.14 -0.45
CA GLY A 104 -7.79 7.39 0.69
C GLY A 104 -6.81 6.34 1.24
N PHE A 105 -5.73 6.04 0.51
CA PHE A 105 -4.73 5.07 0.90
C PHE A 105 -3.39 5.71 1.32
N SER A 106 -3.30 7.04 1.30
CA SER A 106 -2.14 7.79 1.80
C SER A 106 -2.20 7.96 3.31
N ALA A 107 -1.02 7.97 3.95
CA ALA A 107 -0.86 8.18 5.39
C ALA A 107 0.43 8.98 5.69
N PRO A 108 0.61 9.58 6.88
CA PRO A 108 1.83 10.31 7.22
C PRO A 108 3.12 9.50 7.12
N PHE A 109 3.01 8.19 7.30
CA PHE A 109 4.11 7.25 7.21
C PHE A 109 4.19 6.56 5.82
N PHE A 110 3.24 6.82 4.92
CA PHE A 110 3.18 6.17 3.62
C PHE A 110 2.72 7.12 2.51
N SER A 111 3.62 7.39 1.58
CA SER A 111 3.47 8.45 0.58
C SER A 111 2.37 8.15 -0.45
N LEU A 112 1.76 9.20 -0.98
CA LEU A 112 0.92 9.13 -2.17
C LEU A 112 1.70 8.52 -3.34
N ALA A 113 2.97 8.91 -3.52
CA ALA A 113 3.85 8.37 -4.55
C ALA A 113 4.00 6.84 -4.47
N ASP A 114 4.14 6.28 -3.26
CA ASP A 114 4.19 4.83 -3.06
C ASP A 114 2.87 4.14 -3.40
N ILE A 115 1.73 4.79 -3.16
CA ILE A 115 0.40 4.29 -3.55
C ILE A 115 0.19 4.38 -5.07
N ILE A 116 0.65 5.43 -5.73
CA ILE A 116 0.62 5.54 -7.21
C ILE A 116 1.44 4.41 -7.83
N ALA A 117 2.64 4.13 -7.30
CA ALA A 117 3.45 2.99 -7.72
C ALA A 117 2.73 1.65 -7.51
N ALA A 118 2.07 1.46 -6.36
CA ALA A 118 1.28 0.26 -6.09
C ALA A 118 0.11 0.13 -7.09
N GLY A 119 -0.48 1.27 -7.49
CA GLY A 119 -1.49 1.34 -8.55
C GLY A 119 -1.00 0.77 -9.88
N VAL A 120 0.23 1.07 -10.30
CA VAL A 120 0.80 0.50 -11.54
C VAL A 120 0.90 -1.03 -11.43
N VAL A 121 1.39 -1.54 -10.30
CA VAL A 121 1.53 -2.98 -10.06
C VAL A 121 0.17 -3.67 -10.11
N ILE A 122 -0.79 -3.17 -9.34
CA ILE A 122 -2.14 -3.76 -9.20
C ILE A 122 -2.96 -3.59 -10.47
N GLY A 123 -2.93 -2.41 -11.09
CA GLY A 123 -3.64 -2.13 -12.34
C GLY A 123 -3.14 -2.99 -13.49
N THR A 124 -1.82 -3.19 -13.59
CA THR A 124 -1.23 -4.04 -14.65
C THR A 124 -1.71 -5.49 -14.51
N VAL A 125 -1.58 -6.10 -13.32
CA VAL A 125 -2.02 -7.49 -13.13
C VAL A 125 -3.54 -7.65 -13.21
N SER A 126 -4.31 -6.61 -12.88
CA SER A 126 -5.77 -6.61 -13.01
C SER A 126 -6.27 -6.72 -14.44
N CYS A 127 -5.41 -6.39 -15.42
CA CYS A 127 -5.69 -6.50 -16.85
C CYS A 127 -4.89 -7.64 -17.51
N ASP A 128 -4.57 -8.69 -16.76
CA ASP A 128 -3.75 -9.83 -17.17
C ASP A 128 -2.31 -9.46 -17.57
N GLY A 129 -1.81 -8.30 -17.17
CA GLY A 129 -0.44 -7.86 -17.43
C GLY A 129 0.62 -8.62 -16.63
N PRO A 130 1.91 -8.34 -16.90
CA PRO A 130 3.00 -8.97 -16.17
C PRO A 130 3.03 -8.53 -14.70
N LYS A 131 3.64 -9.35 -13.85
CA LYS A 131 3.99 -8.93 -12.49
C LYS A 131 5.14 -7.93 -12.54
N ILE A 132 5.03 -6.91 -11.70
CA ILE A 132 6.04 -5.85 -11.57
C ILE A 132 6.56 -5.90 -10.13
N PRO A 133 7.87 -6.07 -9.91
CA PRO A 133 8.46 -5.99 -8.58
C PRO A 133 8.19 -4.63 -7.94
N TYR A 134 7.71 -4.64 -6.71
CA TYR A 134 7.38 -3.42 -5.98
C TYR A 134 8.45 -3.10 -4.92
N ARG A 135 8.79 -1.82 -4.79
CA ARG A 135 9.63 -1.26 -3.74
C ARG A 135 8.91 -0.06 -3.13
N ALA A 136 9.04 0.16 -1.83
CA ALA A 136 8.48 1.32 -1.12
C ALA A 136 9.57 2.36 -0.82
N GLY A 137 9.18 3.47 -0.19
CA GLY A 137 10.09 4.49 0.34
C GLY A 137 10.11 5.78 -0.47
N ARG A 138 9.15 5.98 -1.39
CA ARG A 138 9.01 7.25 -2.11
C ARG A 138 8.63 8.36 -1.14
N ILE A 139 9.08 9.57 -1.44
CA ILE A 139 8.82 10.76 -0.63
C ILE A 139 7.92 11.69 -1.45
N ASP A 140 6.78 12.08 -0.88
CA ASP A 140 5.86 12.99 -1.55
C ASP A 140 6.50 14.38 -1.75
N ALA A 141 6.38 14.90 -2.96
CA ALA A 141 6.64 16.29 -3.27
C ALA A 141 5.65 17.20 -2.52
N THR A 142 6.10 18.40 -2.18
CA THR A 142 5.30 19.42 -1.48
C THR A 142 4.78 20.52 -2.41
N SER A 143 5.14 20.44 -3.68
CA SER A 143 4.76 21.37 -4.73
C SER A 143 4.83 20.67 -6.09
N SER A 144 4.38 21.36 -7.13
CA SER A 144 4.51 20.90 -8.50
C SER A 144 5.98 20.71 -8.92
N GLY A 145 6.26 19.67 -9.72
CA GLY A 145 7.55 19.42 -10.36
C GLY A 145 7.79 20.33 -11.58
N PRO A 146 8.90 20.14 -12.31
CA PRO A 146 9.15 20.88 -13.55
C PRO A 146 8.14 20.48 -14.63
N LEU A 147 7.87 21.38 -15.58
CA LEU A 147 7.15 21.03 -16.81
C LEU A 147 7.95 20.00 -17.60
N GLY A 148 7.24 19.22 -18.41
CA GLY A 148 7.89 18.53 -19.50
C GLY A 148 7.44 17.11 -19.77
N VAL A 149 6.21 16.78 -19.42
CA VAL A 149 5.58 15.54 -19.87
C VAL A 149 5.53 15.54 -21.41
N PRO A 150 5.95 14.44 -22.07
CA PRO A 150 5.88 14.33 -23.53
C PRO A 150 4.48 14.58 -24.09
N GLN A 151 4.39 15.40 -25.15
CA GLN A 151 3.12 15.73 -25.80
C GLN A 151 3.06 15.24 -27.26
N PRO A 152 1.86 14.88 -27.76
CA PRO A 152 1.72 14.20 -29.06
C PRO A 152 2.10 15.06 -30.27
N GLN A 153 2.17 16.39 -30.12
CA GLN A 153 2.60 17.31 -31.18
C GLN A 153 4.11 17.55 -31.24
N GLU A 154 4.87 17.08 -30.24
CA GLU A 154 6.31 17.34 -30.16
C GLU A 154 7.08 16.55 -31.24
N ASP A 155 8.20 17.13 -31.69
CA ASP A 155 9.10 16.48 -32.64
C ASP A 155 9.94 15.37 -31.98
N LEU A 156 10.52 14.51 -32.81
CA LEU A 156 11.27 13.35 -32.33
C LEU A 156 12.50 13.74 -31.50
N ALA A 157 13.15 14.87 -31.81
CA ALA A 157 14.35 15.30 -31.09
C ALA A 157 14.00 15.71 -29.65
N LEU A 158 12.92 16.48 -29.48
CA LEU A 158 12.41 16.87 -28.17
C LEU A 158 11.91 15.67 -27.38
N LEU A 159 11.15 14.77 -28.01
CA LEU A 159 10.70 13.52 -27.38
C LEU A 159 11.89 12.68 -26.90
N THR A 160 12.91 12.51 -27.75
CA THR A 160 14.13 11.76 -27.40
C THR A 160 14.85 12.40 -26.21
N GLU A 161 14.96 13.74 -26.16
CA GLU A 161 15.59 14.44 -25.05
C GLU A 161 14.80 14.32 -23.74
N ARG A 162 13.45 14.34 -23.80
CA ARG A 162 12.59 14.12 -22.63
C ARG A 162 12.78 12.71 -22.05
N PHE A 163 12.71 11.68 -22.91
CA PHE A 163 12.94 10.31 -22.46
C PHE A 163 14.38 10.11 -21.95
N ARG A 164 15.39 10.74 -22.56
CA ARG A 164 16.76 10.74 -22.05
C ARG A 164 16.85 11.33 -20.65
N LYS A 165 16.22 12.49 -20.41
CA LYS A 165 16.15 13.10 -19.08
C LYS A 165 15.46 12.20 -18.06
N ALA A 166 14.37 11.54 -18.46
CA ALA A 166 13.70 10.54 -17.65
C ALA A 166 14.52 9.23 -17.46
N GLY A 167 15.72 9.13 -18.06
CA GLY A 167 16.63 8.01 -17.88
C GLY A 167 16.40 6.83 -18.84
N PHE A 168 15.75 7.06 -19.98
CA PHE A 168 15.46 6.05 -20.99
C PHE A 168 16.27 6.26 -22.28
N THR A 169 16.69 5.16 -22.89
CA THR A 169 17.35 5.18 -24.21
C THR A 169 16.32 5.32 -25.35
N PRO A 170 16.74 5.64 -26.60
CA PRO A 170 15.80 5.73 -27.73
C PRO A 170 15.01 4.44 -28.00
N SER A 171 15.62 3.25 -27.88
CA SER A 171 14.89 1.98 -28.01
C SER A 171 13.91 1.78 -26.84
N GLU A 172 14.29 2.20 -25.64
CA GLU A 172 13.38 2.14 -24.49
C GLU A 172 12.22 3.13 -24.62
N MET A 173 12.42 4.32 -25.21
CA MET A 173 11.32 5.23 -25.56
C MET A 173 10.29 4.53 -26.46
N ILE A 174 10.75 3.80 -27.49
CA ILE A 174 9.87 3.03 -28.39
C ILE A 174 9.11 1.95 -27.61
N SER A 175 9.84 1.09 -26.88
CA SER A 175 9.24 0.01 -26.11
C SER A 175 8.28 0.52 -25.04
N PHE A 176 8.64 1.59 -24.33
CA PHE A 176 7.86 2.13 -23.23
C PHE A 176 6.58 2.80 -23.74
N THR A 177 6.63 3.50 -24.87
CA THR A 177 5.44 4.03 -25.53
C THR A 177 4.50 2.89 -25.92
N ALA A 178 5.01 1.82 -26.54
CA ALA A 178 4.19 0.65 -26.89
C ALA A 178 3.58 -0.05 -25.65
N CYS A 179 4.35 -0.19 -24.57
CA CYS A 179 3.88 -0.75 -23.30
C CYS A 179 2.81 0.11 -22.62
N GLY A 180 3.01 1.43 -22.53
CA GLY A 180 2.06 2.35 -21.92
C GLY A 180 0.74 2.44 -22.70
N HIS A 181 0.80 2.25 -24.02
CA HIS A 181 -0.37 2.35 -24.90
C HIS A 181 -1.19 1.05 -24.98
N VAL A 182 -0.79 -0.04 -24.31
CA VAL A 182 -1.48 -1.32 -24.42
C VAL A 182 -2.94 -1.31 -23.94
N LEU A 183 -3.24 -0.58 -22.86
CA LEU A 183 -4.59 -0.48 -22.28
C LEU A 183 -5.32 0.83 -22.60
N GLY A 184 -4.58 1.80 -23.15
CA GLY A 184 -4.99 3.18 -23.29
C GLY A 184 -5.64 3.52 -24.62
N GLY A 185 -6.03 4.78 -24.72
CA GLY A 185 -6.57 5.37 -25.94
C GLY A 185 -6.72 6.87 -25.78
N VAL A 186 -7.27 7.50 -26.81
CA VAL A 186 -7.50 8.95 -26.84
C VAL A 186 -8.99 9.23 -26.66
N THR A 187 -9.31 10.23 -25.85
CA THR A 187 -10.65 10.80 -25.76
C THR A 187 -10.73 12.10 -26.57
N GLN A 188 -11.81 12.25 -27.33
CA GLN A 188 -12.04 13.46 -28.12
C GLN A 188 -12.20 14.72 -27.26
N GLN A 189 -12.78 14.57 -26.06
CA GLN A 189 -13.03 15.70 -25.17
C GLN A 189 -11.75 16.44 -24.81
N ASP A 190 -10.66 15.70 -24.57
CA ASP A 190 -9.38 16.26 -24.17
C ASP A 190 -8.49 16.57 -25.39
N PHE A 191 -8.65 15.80 -26.49
CA PHE A 191 -7.82 15.91 -27.69
C PHE A 191 -8.64 15.98 -28.99
N PRO A 192 -9.40 17.07 -29.22
CA PRO A 192 -10.25 17.22 -30.41
C PRO A 192 -9.45 17.31 -31.73
N GLU A 193 -8.18 17.71 -31.65
CA GLU A 193 -7.25 17.73 -32.79
C GLU A 193 -6.83 16.32 -33.25
N VAL A 194 -6.93 15.33 -32.35
CA VAL A 194 -6.61 13.92 -32.63
C VAL A 194 -7.87 13.17 -33.09
N LEU A 195 -9.01 13.41 -32.44
CA LEU A 195 -10.29 12.75 -32.72
C LEU A 195 -11.39 13.75 -33.06
N LYS A 196 -11.93 13.68 -34.29
CA LYS A 196 -13.00 14.58 -34.78
C LYS A 196 -14.42 14.05 -34.63
N ASP A 197 -14.63 12.75 -34.80
CA ASP A 197 -15.99 12.17 -34.92
C ASP A 197 -16.23 10.95 -34.02
N ARG A 198 -15.28 10.61 -33.15
CA ARG A 198 -15.37 9.47 -32.23
C ARG A 198 -15.06 9.91 -30.80
N PRO A 199 -15.90 9.57 -29.81
CA PRO A 199 -15.68 10.02 -28.43
C PRO A 199 -14.42 9.42 -27.81
N PHE A 200 -14.06 8.20 -28.20
CA PHE A 200 -12.87 7.50 -27.71
C PHE A 200 -12.35 6.49 -28.74
N VAL A 201 -11.03 6.31 -28.83
CA VAL A 201 -10.38 5.28 -29.67
C VAL A 201 -9.21 4.66 -28.90
N PHE A 202 -9.22 3.34 -28.73
CA PHE A 202 -8.10 2.59 -28.15
C PHE A 202 -6.88 2.61 -29.09
N PHE A 203 -5.69 2.55 -28.52
CA PHE A 203 -4.46 2.34 -29.28
C PHE A 203 -4.31 0.89 -29.78
N ASN A 204 -5.06 -0.04 -29.19
CA ASN A 204 -5.08 -1.48 -29.49
C ASN A 204 -6.52 -1.99 -29.64
N GLU A 205 -6.81 -2.72 -30.71
CA GLU A 205 -8.14 -3.24 -31.02
C GLU A 205 -8.63 -4.42 -30.14
N LYS A 206 -7.76 -5.03 -29.31
CA LYS A 206 -8.12 -6.10 -28.37
C LYS A 206 -8.42 -5.53 -26.98
N THR A 207 -9.53 -4.81 -26.89
CA THR A 207 -9.74 -3.80 -25.85
C THR A 207 -9.83 -4.38 -24.43
N ARG A 208 -9.01 -3.79 -23.56
CA ARG A 208 -8.81 -4.02 -22.11
C ARG A 208 -7.86 -5.15 -21.70
N LEU A 209 -7.35 -5.97 -22.61
CA LEU A 209 -6.39 -7.01 -22.23
C LEU A 209 -4.95 -6.53 -22.44
N PHE A 210 -4.04 -6.96 -21.56
CA PHE A 210 -2.61 -6.72 -21.72
C PHE A 210 -2.01 -7.71 -22.74
N ASP A 211 -2.00 -7.32 -24.02
CA ASP A 211 -1.39 -8.07 -25.11
C ASP A 211 -0.48 -7.19 -25.98
N ASN A 212 0.14 -7.75 -27.02
CA ASN A 212 1.08 -7.02 -27.87
C ASN A 212 0.42 -6.45 -29.14
N GLY A 213 -0.89 -6.21 -29.13
CA GLY A 213 -1.66 -5.70 -30.27
C GLY A 213 -1.20 -4.33 -30.78
N VAL A 214 -0.75 -3.43 -29.90
CA VAL A 214 -0.12 -2.14 -30.28
C VAL A 214 1.05 -2.36 -31.24
N VAL A 215 1.79 -3.45 -31.06
CA VAL A 215 2.97 -3.78 -31.87
C VAL A 215 2.57 -4.50 -33.15
N THR A 216 1.77 -5.56 -33.05
CA THR A 216 1.45 -6.38 -34.22
C THR A 216 0.60 -5.62 -35.24
N GLN A 217 -0.38 -4.85 -34.78
CA GLN A 217 -1.24 -4.04 -35.65
C GLN A 217 -0.48 -2.87 -36.30
N TYR A 218 0.52 -2.33 -35.61
CA TYR A 218 1.39 -1.30 -36.19
C TYR A 218 2.23 -1.89 -37.35
N LEU A 219 2.87 -3.04 -37.10
CA LEU A 219 3.77 -3.66 -38.08
C LEU A 219 3.05 -4.25 -39.29
N ASP A 220 1.83 -4.75 -39.14
CA ASP A 220 1.03 -5.28 -40.25
C ASP A 220 0.17 -4.22 -40.97
N GLY A 221 0.17 -2.98 -40.46
CA GLY A 221 -0.55 -1.84 -41.03
C GLY A 221 -2.06 -1.83 -40.75
N SER A 222 -2.57 -2.71 -39.90
CA SER A 222 -3.99 -2.77 -39.52
C SER A 222 -4.39 -1.80 -38.40
N THR A 223 -3.43 -1.17 -37.73
CA THR A 223 -3.69 -0.33 -36.55
C THR A 223 -4.68 0.81 -36.80
N THR A 224 -5.60 0.99 -35.86
CA THR A 224 -6.49 2.17 -35.78
C THR A 224 -6.04 3.20 -34.77
N ASN A 225 -4.82 3.05 -34.22
CA ASN A 225 -4.22 3.99 -33.29
C ASN A 225 -4.19 5.41 -33.91
N PRO A 226 -4.92 6.39 -33.35
CA PRO A 226 -5.01 7.72 -33.94
C PRO A 226 -3.70 8.51 -33.86
N LEU A 227 -2.73 8.08 -33.03
CA LEU A 227 -1.37 8.64 -32.99
C LEU A 227 -0.42 7.97 -34.01
N VAL A 228 -0.92 7.00 -34.80
CA VAL A 228 -0.19 6.42 -35.93
C VAL A 228 -0.81 6.86 -37.25
N VAL A 229 -2.12 6.63 -37.40
CA VAL A 229 -2.86 6.81 -38.67
C VAL A 229 -3.77 8.04 -38.66
N GLY A 230 -3.56 8.95 -37.70
CA GLY A 230 -4.31 10.20 -37.58
C GLY A 230 -4.16 11.09 -38.81
N VAL A 231 -5.24 11.80 -39.15
CA VAL A 231 -5.26 12.74 -40.28
C VAL A 231 -4.38 13.97 -40.07
N ASN A 232 -4.12 14.33 -38.81
CA ASN A 232 -3.21 15.40 -38.44
C ASN A 232 -1.84 14.79 -38.12
N GLU A 233 -0.95 14.75 -39.11
CA GLU A 233 0.38 14.14 -38.99
C GLU A 233 1.22 14.73 -37.85
N THR A 234 0.98 15.98 -37.47
CA THR A 234 1.65 16.62 -36.32
C THR A 234 1.33 15.88 -35.02
N MET A 235 0.14 15.32 -34.88
CA MET A 235 -0.28 14.57 -33.70
C MET A 235 0.11 13.09 -33.73
N ASN A 236 0.69 12.59 -34.83
CA ASN A 236 1.04 11.18 -34.97
C ASN A 236 2.36 10.81 -34.25
N SER A 237 2.41 11.04 -32.93
CA SER A 237 3.60 10.79 -32.09
C SER A 237 4.06 9.34 -32.12
N ASP A 238 3.11 8.40 -32.05
CA ASP A 238 3.42 6.97 -32.02
C ASP A 238 4.08 6.54 -33.33
N LEU A 239 3.59 7.01 -34.48
CA LEU A 239 4.27 6.75 -35.76
C LEU A 239 5.71 7.27 -35.74
N ARG A 240 5.93 8.51 -35.27
CA ARG A 240 7.26 9.12 -35.22
C ARG A 240 8.20 8.36 -34.29
N ILE A 241 7.71 7.93 -33.12
CA ILE A 241 8.50 7.16 -32.16
C ILE A 241 8.76 5.75 -32.70
N PHE A 242 7.73 4.99 -33.06
CA PHE A 242 7.83 3.59 -33.47
C PHE A 242 8.72 3.38 -34.70
N SER A 243 8.71 4.33 -35.63
CA SER A 243 9.53 4.27 -36.86
C SER A 243 10.95 4.84 -36.71
N SER A 244 11.28 5.45 -35.56
CA SER A 244 12.53 6.21 -35.38
C SER A 244 13.81 5.39 -35.51
N ASP A 245 13.75 4.07 -35.31
CA ASP A 245 14.87 3.14 -35.46
C ASP A 245 14.72 2.20 -36.67
N GLY A 246 13.85 2.54 -37.63
CA GLY A 246 13.52 1.67 -38.75
C GLY A 246 12.67 0.46 -38.34
N ASN A 247 11.85 0.59 -37.30
CA ASN A 247 10.98 -0.44 -36.71
C ASN A 247 11.74 -1.61 -36.07
N ALA A 248 13.04 -1.51 -35.82
CA ALA A 248 13.84 -2.61 -35.27
C ALA A 248 13.35 -3.01 -33.87
N THR A 249 13.10 -2.03 -32.99
CA THR A 249 12.57 -2.27 -31.65
C THR A 249 11.16 -2.83 -31.71
N MET A 250 10.28 -2.28 -32.56
CA MET A 250 8.92 -2.81 -32.71
C MET A 250 8.92 -4.28 -33.18
N GLN A 251 9.81 -4.64 -34.11
CA GLN A 251 9.96 -6.03 -34.55
C GLN A 251 10.37 -6.97 -33.41
N SER A 252 11.25 -6.52 -32.49
CA SER A 252 11.63 -7.32 -31.31
C SER A 252 10.50 -7.56 -30.30
N LEU A 253 9.40 -6.82 -30.39
CA LEU A 253 8.26 -6.90 -29.47
C LEU A 253 7.07 -7.71 -30.04
N THR A 254 7.25 -8.36 -31.19
CA THR A 254 6.20 -9.16 -31.86
C THR A 254 5.83 -10.44 -31.11
N SER A 255 6.71 -10.93 -30.25
CA SER A 255 6.46 -12.06 -29.36
C SER A 255 5.69 -11.58 -28.12
N PRO A 256 4.55 -12.22 -27.77
CA PRO A 256 3.81 -11.86 -26.55
C PRO A 256 4.65 -11.96 -25.27
N ASN A 257 5.62 -12.89 -25.23
CA ASN A 257 6.50 -13.07 -24.07
C ASN A 257 7.56 -11.97 -23.99
N ASP A 258 8.14 -11.58 -25.13
CA ASP A 258 9.15 -10.52 -25.19
C ASP A 258 8.52 -9.16 -24.88
N PHE A 259 7.31 -8.91 -25.40
CA PHE A 259 6.52 -7.74 -25.05
C PHE A 259 6.23 -7.69 -23.55
N ARG A 260 5.66 -8.77 -22.98
CA ARG A 260 5.33 -8.82 -21.55
C ARG A 260 6.55 -8.62 -20.65
N SER A 261 7.67 -9.28 -20.95
CA SER A 261 8.90 -9.14 -20.15
C SER A 261 9.52 -7.75 -20.28
N THR A 262 9.51 -7.17 -21.47
CA THR A 262 9.97 -5.79 -21.71
C THR A 262 9.11 -4.78 -20.94
N CYS A 263 7.78 -4.91 -21.01
CA CYS A 263 6.88 -4.02 -20.29
C CYS A 263 7.00 -4.17 -18.77
N ALA A 264 7.22 -5.38 -18.25
CA ALA A 264 7.49 -5.59 -16.83
C ALA A 264 8.72 -4.79 -16.35
N SER A 265 9.82 -4.90 -17.10
CA SER A 265 11.08 -4.20 -16.81
C SER A 265 10.94 -2.67 -16.91
N LEU A 266 10.24 -2.18 -17.93
CA LEU A 266 10.04 -0.74 -18.12
C LEU A 266 9.08 -0.13 -17.10
N PHE A 267 8.00 -0.83 -16.74
CA PHE A 267 7.12 -0.38 -15.68
C PHE A 267 7.77 -0.44 -14.30
N GLU A 268 8.60 -1.46 -14.02
CA GLU A 268 9.44 -1.48 -12.81
C GLU A 268 10.38 -0.27 -12.78
N ARG A 269 11.05 0.04 -13.89
CA ARG A 269 11.91 1.23 -13.99
C ARG A 269 11.15 2.53 -13.85
N MET A 270 9.97 2.66 -14.45
CA MET A 270 9.09 3.81 -14.28
C MET A 270 8.79 4.05 -12.80
N ILE A 271 8.26 3.03 -12.10
CA ILE A 271 7.89 3.24 -10.70
C ILE A 271 9.10 3.45 -9.79
N ASN A 272 10.28 2.96 -10.17
CA ASN A 272 11.51 3.11 -9.38
C ASN A 272 12.36 4.34 -9.79
N THR A 273 11.90 5.15 -10.74
CA THR A 273 12.55 6.42 -11.09
C THR A 273 12.10 7.49 -10.09
N VAL A 274 12.98 7.84 -9.15
CA VAL A 274 12.70 8.73 -8.01
C VAL A 274 13.83 9.77 -7.88
N PRO A 275 13.64 10.86 -7.11
CA PRO A 275 14.71 11.82 -6.86
C PRO A 275 15.97 11.13 -6.31
N ARG A 276 17.16 11.60 -6.70
CA ARG A 276 18.46 10.94 -6.42
C ARG A 276 18.73 10.72 -4.93
N ASN A 277 18.16 11.54 -4.06
CA ASN A 277 18.30 11.45 -2.61
C ASN A 277 17.30 10.50 -1.94
N VAL A 278 16.40 9.89 -2.69
CA VAL A 278 15.41 8.91 -2.20
C VAL A 278 15.99 7.51 -2.36
N ALA A 279 16.00 6.75 -1.27
CA ALA A 279 16.39 5.34 -1.26
C ALA A 279 15.14 4.47 -1.14
N LEU A 280 14.93 3.60 -2.12
CA LEU A 280 13.85 2.63 -2.09
C LEU A 280 14.25 1.36 -1.33
N THR A 281 13.27 0.65 -0.80
CA THR A 281 13.48 -0.64 -0.14
C THR A 281 13.95 -1.71 -1.11
N ASP A 282 14.34 -2.88 -0.56
CA ASP A 282 14.34 -4.12 -1.34
C ASP A 282 12.94 -4.45 -1.90
N VAL A 283 12.88 -5.37 -2.86
CA VAL A 283 11.59 -5.83 -3.40
C VAL A 283 10.77 -6.41 -2.27
N ILE A 284 9.55 -5.90 -2.14
CA ILE A 284 8.61 -6.36 -1.13
C ILE A 284 7.89 -7.58 -1.70
N ASP A 285 8.06 -8.71 -1.03
CA ASP A 285 7.31 -9.95 -1.24
C ASP A 285 6.39 -10.17 -0.04
N PRO A 286 5.31 -10.96 -0.18
CA PRO A 286 4.45 -11.27 0.95
C PRO A 286 5.22 -12.05 2.03
N PHE A 287 5.09 -11.63 3.28
CA PHE A 287 5.67 -12.34 4.43
C PHE A 287 4.99 -13.70 4.64
N ASP A 288 5.79 -14.72 4.99
CA ASP A 288 5.30 -16.06 5.27
C ASP A 288 4.43 -16.07 6.54
N PHE A 289 4.87 -15.30 7.53
CA PHE A 289 4.14 -15.03 8.76
C PHE A 289 4.05 -13.54 8.98
N LYS A 290 2.84 -13.02 9.16
CA LYS A 290 2.61 -11.61 9.44
C LYS A 290 1.67 -11.46 10.63
N VAL A 291 2.15 -10.78 11.67
CA VAL A 291 1.31 -10.32 12.77
C VAL A 291 0.53 -9.08 12.32
N GLY A 292 -0.74 -9.01 12.68
CA GLY A 292 -1.61 -7.86 12.41
C GLY A 292 -2.55 -7.61 13.59
N THR A 293 -3.23 -6.47 13.60
CA THR A 293 -4.25 -6.07 14.60
C THR A 293 -3.84 -6.18 16.09
N ALA A 294 -2.55 -6.37 16.36
CA ALA A 294 -1.97 -6.53 17.68
C ALA A 294 -2.12 -5.24 18.50
N ARG A 295 -2.92 -5.27 19.57
CA ARG A 295 -3.13 -4.11 20.45
C ARG A 295 -3.71 -4.51 21.80
N LEU A 296 -3.40 -3.71 22.82
CA LEU A 296 -4.10 -3.71 24.10
C LEU A 296 -5.19 -2.64 24.13
N SER A 297 -6.33 -2.96 24.76
CA SER A 297 -7.45 -2.03 24.95
C SER A 297 -8.16 -2.31 26.27
N VAL A 298 -8.95 -1.35 26.76
CA VAL A 298 -9.74 -1.51 28.00
C VAL A 298 -11.10 -2.12 27.66
N THR A 299 -11.53 -3.15 28.40
CA THR A 299 -12.86 -3.74 28.21
C THR A 299 -13.97 -2.83 28.71
N ASP A 300 -15.16 -2.98 28.15
CA ASP A 300 -16.36 -2.31 28.67
C ASP A 300 -16.87 -2.97 29.96
N ASP A 301 -16.62 -4.28 30.15
CA ASP A 301 -17.44 -5.11 31.05
C ASP A 301 -16.69 -5.73 32.24
N THR A 302 -15.36 -5.89 32.17
CA THR A 302 -14.63 -6.81 33.08
C THR A 302 -13.58 -6.15 33.97
N ASN A 303 -13.38 -4.83 33.89
CA ASN A 303 -12.29 -4.12 34.61
C ASN A 303 -10.90 -4.76 34.34
N LYS A 304 -10.72 -5.30 33.13
CA LYS A 304 -9.51 -5.96 32.62
C LYS A 304 -9.06 -5.31 31.31
N LEU A 305 -7.85 -5.65 30.89
CA LEU A 305 -7.40 -5.35 29.52
C LEU A 305 -7.77 -6.51 28.58
N VAL A 306 -8.03 -6.16 27.32
CA VAL A 306 -8.12 -7.10 26.20
C VAL A 306 -6.90 -6.92 25.31
N MET A 307 -6.22 -8.04 25.02
CA MET A 307 -5.29 -8.14 23.91
C MET A 307 -6.01 -8.73 22.70
N THR A 308 -5.99 -8.03 21.57
CA THR A 308 -6.33 -8.62 20.27
C THR A 308 -5.07 -8.76 19.43
N ALA A 309 -5.01 -9.79 18.60
CA ALA A 309 -3.99 -9.93 17.57
C ALA A 309 -4.50 -10.83 16.44
N SER A 310 -3.83 -10.79 15.31
CA SER A 310 -3.99 -11.73 14.22
C SER A 310 -2.64 -12.25 13.73
N LEU A 311 -2.63 -13.47 13.23
CA LEU A 311 -1.49 -14.06 12.53
C LEU A 311 -1.97 -14.53 11.14
N ARG A 312 -1.43 -13.93 10.09
CA ARG A 312 -1.49 -14.48 8.73
C ARG A 312 -0.40 -15.54 8.58
N ILE A 313 -0.78 -16.71 8.07
CA ILE A 313 0.13 -17.74 7.57
C ILE A 313 -0.06 -17.85 6.06
N LEU A 314 1.02 -17.64 5.30
CA LEU A 314 1.02 -17.72 3.86
C LEU A 314 1.25 -19.16 3.38
N ASN A 315 0.40 -19.60 2.47
CA ASN A 315 0.38 -20.90 1.81
C ASN A 315 0.65 -22.08 2.76
N PRO A 316 -0.08 -22.17 3.89
CA PRO A 316 0.10 -23.28 4.80
C PRO A 316 -0.34 -24.59 4.14
N LYS A 317 0.28 -25.70 4.54
CA LYS A 317 -0.25 -27.03 4.19
C LYS A 317 -1.63 -27.19 4.84
N ASP A 318 -2.57 -27.77 4.12
CA ASP A 318 -3.89 -28.10 4.66
C ASP A 318 -3.73 -29.06 5.84
N ASN A 319 -4.22 -28.63 7.00
CA ASN A 319 -4.20 -29.43 8.20
C ASN A 319 -5.39 -29.03 9.10
N PRO A 320 -6.45 -29.85 9.17
CA PRO A 320 -7.61 -29.55 10.00
C PRO A 320 -7.32 -29.67 11.50
N ASN A 321 -6.21 -30.31 11.89
CA ASN A 321 -5.82 -30.49 13.28
C ASN A 321 -4.81 -29.43 13.76
N ARG A 322 -4.38 -28.49 12.90
CA ARG A 322 -3.42 -27.46 13.28
C ARG A 322 -3.99 -26.61 14.42
N GLU A 323 -3.25 -26.54 15.52
CA GLU A 323 -3.52 -25.60 16.60
C GLU A 323 -2.55 -24.43 16.54
N VAL A 324 -3.09 -23.21 16.55
CA VAL A 324 -2.28 -21.99 16.64
C VAL A 324 -2.66 -21.27 17.93
N SER A 325 -1.66 -20.95 18.73
CA SER A 325 -1.84 -20.28 20.02
C SER A 325 -1.04 -18.98 20.08
N LEU A 326 -1.61 -17.95 20.69
CA LEU A 326 -0.90 -16.75 21.10
C LEU A 326 -0.29 -17.01 22.49
N VAL A 327 0.98 -16.67 22.63
CA VAL A 327 1.78 -16.91 23.82
C VAL A 327 2.36 -15.58 24.30
N TRP A 328 2.36 -15.32 25.60
CA TRP A 328 2.87 -14.07 26.14
C TRP A 328 3.49 -14.21 27.52
N VAL A 329 4.19 -13.16 27.94
CA VAL A 329 4.71 -12.96 29.30
C VAL A 329 4.28 -11.58 29.82
N ASP A 330 4.09 -11.47 31.12
CA ASP A 330 3.70 -10.23 31.77
C ASP A 330 4.88 -9.25 31.85
N ARG A 331 4.60 -7.97 32.14
CA ARG A 331 5.61 -6.89 32.12
C ARG A 331 6.75 -7.09 33.12
N ASP A 332 6.48 -7.76 34.24
CA ASP A 332 7.49 -8.09 35.25
C ASP A 332 8.36 -9.30 34.86
N GLY A 333 8.15 -9.86 33.66
CA GLY A 333 8.83 -11.06 33.18
C GLY A 333 8.31 -12.36 33.81
N THR A 334 7.26 -12.29 34.64
CA THR A 334 6.57 -13.47 35.17
C THR A 334 5.45 -13.89 34.23
N SER A 335 4.85 -15.05 34.50
CA SER A 335 3.58 -15.44 33.89
C SER A 335 2.63 -15.92 35.00
N PRO A 336 1.38 -15.44 35.05
CA PRO A 336 0.37 -15.90 36.00
C PRO A 336 -0.04 -17.36 35.72
N CYS A 337 0.40 -17.92 34.59
CA CYS A 337 0.16 -19.30 34.17
C CYS A 337 1.43 -20.19 34.24
N GLY A 338 2.51 -19.75 34.89
CA GLY A 338 3.77 -20.51 34.99
C GLY A 338 4.94 -19.80 34.31
N GLU A 339 5.65 -20.47 33.39
CA GLU A 339 6.73 -19.85 32.60
C GLU A 339 6.21 -18.92 31.49
N LYS A 340 5.01 -19.20 30.96
CA LYS A 340 4.35 -18.44 29.88
C LYS A 340 2.83 -18.61 29.93
N CYS A 341 2.10 -17.62 29.44
CA CYS A 341 0.66 -17.71 29.25
C CYS A 341 0.35 -18.11 27.80
N THR A 342 -0.78 -18.78 27.57
CA THR A 342 -1.19 -19.21 26.23
C THR A 342 -2.70 -19.09 26.05
N SER A 343 -3.12 -18.73 24.84
CA SER A 343 -4.52 -18.70 24.43
C SER A 343 -4.64 -19.23 23.00
N PRO A 344 -5.57 -20.16 22.70
CA PRO A 344 -5.80 -20.62 21.34
C PRO A 344 -6.39 -19.50 20.47
N ALA A 345 -6.30 -19.66 19.16
CA ALA A 345 -7.01 -18.81 18.21
C ALA A 345 -8.52 -18.88 18.44
N THR A 346 -9.19 -17.73 18.42
CA THR A 346 -10.64 -17.62 18.56
C THR A 346 -11.37 -17.90 17.26
N ASN A 347 -10.73 -17.63 16.13
CA ASN A 347 -11.27 -17.91 14.80
C ASN A 347 -10.14 -18.10 13.78
N VAL A 348 -10.40 -18.88 12.73
CA VAL A 348 -9.53 -19.04 11.57
C VAL A 348 -10.36 -18.81 10.29
N SER A 349 -9.83 -18.02 9.37
CA SER A 349 -10.46 -17.73 8.09
C SER A 349 -9.45 -17.75 6.96
N GLN A 350 -9.86 -18.18 5.77
CA GLN A 350 -9.06 -18.01 4.58
C GLN A 350 -9.06 -16.55 4.13
N ILE A 351 -7.87 -15.99 3.91
CA ILE A 351 -7.64 -14.61 3.43
C ILE A 351 -6.66 -14.63 2.24
N GLY A 352 -6.25 -13.46 1.74
CA GLY A 352 -5.35 -13.36 0.59
C GLY A 352 -6.08 -13.48 -0.74
N THR A 353 -7.10 -12.63 -0.92
CA THR A 353 -7.98 -12.62 -2.11
C THR A 353 -7.44 -11.78 -3.26
N THR A 354 -6.39 -10.98 -3.02
CA THR A 354 -5.79 -10.12 -4.04
C THR A 354 -5.24 -10.94 -5.21
N LEU A 355 -5.38 -10.42 -6.42
CA LEU A 355 -4.80 -10.94 -7.66
C LEU A 355 -3.29 -11.15 -7.55
N LEU A 356 -2.56 -10.31 -6.81
CA LEU A 356 -1.13 -10.49 -6.59
C LEU A 356 -0.84 -11.75 -5.78
N THR A 357 -1.47 -11.92 -4.61
CA THR A 357 -1.35 -13.16 -3.80
C THR A 357 -1.71 -14.41 -4.61
N LYS A 358 -2.82 -14.38 -5.35
CA LYS A 358 -3.22 -15.48 -6.26
C LYS A 358 -2.20 -15.71 -7.37
N GLY A 359 -1.69 -14.64 -7.97
CA GLY A 359 -0.66 -14.67 -9.00
C GLY A 359 0.65 -15.28 -8.49
N HIS A 360 0.98 -15.13 -7.21
CA HIS A 360 2.09 -15.82 -6.55
C HIS A 360 1.81 -17.32 -6.27
N GLY A 361 0.61 -17.82 -6.63
CA GLY A 361 0.19 -19.19 -6.35
C GLY A 361 0.03 -19.46 -4.85
N LYS A 362 -0.25 -18.42 -4.06
CA LYS A 362 -0.36 -18.50 -2.61
C LYS A 362 -1.81 -18.35 -2.19
N THR A 363 -2.20 -19.11 -1.17
CA THR A 363 -3.37 -18.84 -0.32
C THR A 363 -2.90 -18.32 1.02
N ALA A 364 -3.78 -17.79 1.87
CA ALA A 364 -3.40 -17.46 3.24
C ALA A 364 -4.51 -17.84 4.22
N LEU A 365 -4.12 -18.21 5.44
CA LEU A 365 -5.03 -18.36 6.57
C LEU A 365 -4.75 -17.25 7.57
N GLN A 366 -5.80 -16.61 8.07
CA GLN A 366 -5.72 -15.65 9.17
C GLN A 366 -6.30 -16.29 10.42
N TYR A 367 -5.47 -16.38 11.46
CA TYR A 367 -5.87 -16.72 12.81
C TYR A 367 -6.08 -15.42 13.57
N THR A 368 -7.16 -15.35 14.35
CA THR A 368 -7.46 -14.20 15.22
C THR A 368 -7.46 -14.64 16.67
N PHE A 369 -7.06 -13.74 17.55
CA PHE A 369 -6.89 -13.98 18.97
C PHE A 369 -7.51 -12.84 19.76
N MET A 370 -8.18 -13.18 20.85
CA MET A 370 -8.70 -12.24 21.82
C MET A 370 -8.48 -12.83 23.22
N VAL A 371 -7.70 -12.14 24.05
CA VAL A 371 -7.44 -12.49 25.45
C VAL A 371 -8.05 -11.39 26.31
N ASP A 372 -9.11 -11.69 27.05
CA ASP A 372 -9.99 -10.71 27.69
C ASP A 372 -9.85 -10.59 29.22
N ASN A 373 -8.82 -11.21 29.76
CA ASN A 373 -8.58 -11.34 31.18
C ASN A 373 -7.19 -10.83 31.61
N ILE A 374 -6.56 -9.96 30.81
CA ILE A 374 -5.24 -9.41 31.12
C ILE A 374 -5.35 -8.49 32.34
N ASP A 375 -4.51 -8.75 33.34
CA ASP A 375 -4.42 -7.94 34.56
C ASP A 375 -3.82 -6.56 34.22
N PRO A 376 -4.55 -5.44 34.40
CA PRO A 376 -4.03 -4.11 34.08
C PRO A 376 -2.76 -3.73 34.84
N ALA A 377 -2.53 -4.29 36.03
CA ALA A 377 -1.33 -4.03 36.82
C ALA A 377 -0.08 -4.74 36.26
N LYS A 378 -0.28 -5.87 35.58
CA LYS A 378 0.81 -6.70 35.04
C LYS A 378 1.02 -6.50 33.53
N SER A 379 -0.05 -6.27 32.78
CA SER A 379 -0.05 -6.09 31.32
C SER A 379 0.75 -7.19 30.58
N ILE A 380 1.13 -6.95 29.33
CA ILE A 380 1.93 -7.87 28.51
C ILE A 380 3.26 -7.20 28.18
N ALA A 381 4.42 -7.83 28.43
CA ALA A 381 5.70 -7.32 27.95
C ALA A 381 5.91 -7.64 26.46
N LYS A 382 5.67 -8.89 26.09
CA LYS A 382 5.85 -9.38 24.72
C LYS A 382 5.02 -10.62 24.47
N PHE A 383 4.71 -10.85 23.19
CA PHE A 383 3.97 -12.03 22.74
C PHE A 383 4.60 -12.66 21.50
N TRP A 384 4.21 -13.89 21.17
CA TRP A 384 4.56 -14.61 19.95
C TRP A 384 3.48 -15.66 19.67
N PHE A 385 3.62 -16.42 18.59
CA PHE A 385 2.69 -17.50 18.29
C PHE A 385 3.39 -18.85 18.28
N GLU A 386 2.65 -19.90 18.64
CA GLU A 386 3.07 -21.29 18.51
C GLU A 386 2.11 -22.00 17.55
N ILE A 387 2.66 -22.65 16.53
CA ILE A 387 1.92 -23.50 15.60
C ILE A 387 2.27 -24.96 15.90
N ASP A 388 1.26 -25.75 16.25
CA ASP A 388 1.34 -27.20 16.46
C ASP A 388 0.55 -27.91 15.36
N GLU A 389 1.26 -28.61 14.47
CA GLU A 389 0.65 -29.36 13.37
C GLU A 389 -0.02 -30.67 13.83
N LYS A 390 0.11 -31.06 15.11
CA LYS A 390 -0.45 -32.31 15.66
C LYS A 390 0.00 -33.58 14.92
N ASP A 391 1.13 -33.53 14.25
CA ASP A 391 1.73 -34.65 13.50
C ASP A 391 2.96 -35.26 14.20
N GLY A 392 3.29 -34.77 15.40
CA GLY A 392 4.46 -35.17 16.18
C GLY A 392 5.74 -34.36 15.88
N SER A 393 5.70 -33.41 14.94
CA SER A 393 6.79 -32.45 14.74
C SER A 393 6.87 -31.42 15.87
N PRO A 394 8.05 -30.82 16.12
CA PRO A 394 8.18 -29.71 17.06
C PRO A 394 7.30 -28.52 16.65
N LYS A 395 6.75 -27.82 17.64
CA LYS A 395 5.99 -26.59 17.39
C LYS A 395 6.86 -25.55 16.70
N THR A 396 6.28 -24.86 15.73
CA THR A 396 6.92 -23.69 15.11
C THR A 396 6.62 -22.46 15.95
N GLU A 397 7.65 -21.80 16.47
CA GLU A 397 7.52 -20.49 17.11
C GLU A 397 7.58 -19.39 16.05
N VAL A 398 6.55 -18.55 16.00
CA VAL A 398 6.50 -17.39 15.12
C VAL A 398 6.75 -16.15 15.96
N LYS A 399 7.96 -15.61 15.79
CA LYS A 399 8.53 -14.50 16.54
C LYS A 399 8.88 -13.37 15.59
N ASN A 400 9.33 -12.25 16.16
CA ASN A 400 9.90 -11.16 15.40
C ASN A 400 11.14 -11.65 14.62
N ASP A 401 11.53 -10.95 13.56
CA ASP A 401 12.61 -11.37 12.67
C ASP A 401 14.00 -11.43 13.35
N ASP A 402 14.19 -10.69 14.44
CA ASP A 402 15.35 -10.75 15.33
C ASP A 402 15.31 -11.93 16.34
N GLY A 403 14.27 -12.78 16.27
CA GLY A 403 14.05 -13.91 17.16
C GLY A 403 13.49 -13.55 18.53
N SER A 404 13.21 -12.27 18.80
CA SER A 404 12.52 -11.82 20.00
C SER A 404 11.00 -12.02 19.90
N GLY A 405 10.31 -12.02 21.03
CA GLY A 405 8.84 -11.88 21.00
C GLY A 405 8.48 -10.44 20.62
N TYR A 406 7.33 -10.26 19.98
CA TYR A 406 6.75 -8.97 19.65
C TYR A 406 6.53 -8.14 20.92
N VAL A 407 7.29 -7.06 21.09
CA VAL A 407 7.30 -6.24 22.31
C VAL A 407 6.12 -5.28 22.33
N VAL A 408 5.30 -5.34 23.38
CA VAL A 408 4.23 -4.36 23.58
C VAL A 408 4.80 -3.24 24.43
N GLU A 409 4.90 -2.03 23.88
CA GLU A 409 5.39 -0.87 24.62
C GLU A 409 4.25 -0.07 25.26
N GLU A 410 3.03 -0.26 24.75
CA GLU A 410 1.85 0.51 25.11
C GLU A 410 1.18 -0.04 26.38
N HIS A 411 1.39 0.65 27.50
CA HIS A 411 0.77 0.28 28.77
C HIS A 411 0.15 1.44 29.53
N ASP A 412 0.63 2.66 29.32
CA ASP A 412 0.22 3.80 30.13
C ASP A 412 -0.79 4.69 29.38
N VAL A 413 -0.76 4.62 28.05
CA VAL A 413 -1.68 5.26 27.11
C VAL A 413 -2.07 4.23 26.07
N LEU A 414 -3.36 3.99 25.86
CA LEU A 414 -3.90 2.98 24.94
C LEU A 414 -4.94 3.63 24.02
N TYR A 415 -4.92 3.29 22.74
CA TYR A 415 -6.05 3.59 21.85
C TYR A 415 -7.22 2.66 22.15
N ASP A 416 -8.33 3.21 22.63
CA ASP A 416 -9.52 2.45 22.98
C ASP A 416 -10.43 2.30 21.75
N VAL A 417 -10.19 1.23 20.99
CA VAL A 417 -11.00 0.86 19.82
C VAL A 417 -12.45 0.53 20.14
N THR A 418 -12.75 0.17 21.38
CA THR A 418 -14.09 -0.25 21.82
C THR A 418 -14.98 0.97 22.00
N ARG A 419 -14.46 2.03 22.64
CA ARG A 419 -15.19 3.28 22.87
C ARG A 419 -15.11 4.25 21.70
N SER A 420 -14.07 4.15 20.87
CA SER A 420 -13.93 4.95 19.64
C SER A 420 -14.98 4.60 18.61
N LYS A 421 -15.38 5.59 17.80
CA LYS A 421 -16.46 5.47 16.81
C LYS A 421 -16.10 6.16 15.51
N ILE A 422 -16.58 5.60 14.40
CA ILE A 422 -16.62 6.26 13.09
C ILE A 422 -18.07 6.30 12.64
N ASN A 423 -18.52 7.46 12.21
CA ASN A 423 -19.85 7.67 11.68
C ASN A 423 -19.76 8.12 10.22
N PHE A 424 -20.29 7.32 9.31
CA PHE A 424 -20.38 7.66 7.89
C PHE A 424 -21.65 8.45 7.61
N SER A 425 -21.50 9.56 6.89
CA SER A 425 -22.61 10.33 6.33
C SER A 425 -22.74 10.02 4.84
N ALA A 426 -23.79 9.28 4.48
CA ALA A 426 -24.09 9.00 3.08
C ALA A 426 -24.48 10.26 2.30
N THR A 427 -25.03 11.28 2.97
CA THR A 427 -25.47 12.55 2.34
C THR A 427 -24.32 13.50 2.06
N GLN A 428 -23.34 13.58 2.94
CA GLN A 428 -22.17 14.46 2.77
C GLN A 428 -20.97 13.75 2.13
N ALA A 429 -21.11 12.46 1.82
CA ALA A 429 -20.02 11.60 1.33
C ALA A 429 -18.73 11.73 2.18
N ASN A 430 -18.90 11.90 3.49
CA ASN A 430 -17.81 12.05 4.45
C ASN A 430 -18.01 11.13 5.64
N PHE A 431 -17.00 11.06 6.50
CA PHE A 431 -17.10 10.39 7.78
C PHE A 431 -16.57 11.31 8.88
N THR A 432 -17.12 11.12 10.07
CA THR A 432 -16.67 11.76 11.31
C THR A 432 -16.21 10.69 12.27
N SER A 433 -15.31 11.03 13.19
CA SER A 433 -14.83 10.09 14.19
C SER A 433 -14.85 10.69 15.59
N LEU A 434 -15.02 9.82 16.58
CA LEU A 434 -14.71 10.07 17.97
C LEU A 434 -13.58 9.11 18.33
N ILE A 435 -12.42 9.66 18.63
CA ILE A 435 -11.25 8.88 19.05
C ILE A 435 -11.17 8.95 20.57
N VAL A 436 -11.09 7.78 21.21
CA VAL A 436 -10.98 7.63 22.66
C VAL A 436 -9.63 7.02 23.01
N ILE A 437 -8.93 7.67 23.93
CA ILE A 437 -7.63 7.28 24.45
C ILE A 437 -7.78 6.96 25.93
N ALA A 438 -7.40 5.76 26.34
CA ALA A 438 -7.34 5.36 27.74
C ALA A 438 -5.97 5.73 28.31
N VAL A 439 -5.92 6.48 29.39
CA VAL A 439 -4.70 6.90 30.09
C VAL A 439 -4.75 6.35 31.50
N LYS A 440 -3.67 5.73 31.98
CA LYS A 440 -3.63 5.22 33.36
C LYS A 440 -3.98 6.29 34.37
N ASP A 441 -4.76 5.91 35.37
CA ASP A 441 -5.35 6.81 36.37
C ASP A 441 -4.31 7.66 37.10
N GLU A 442 -3.11 7.11 37.35
CA GLU A 442 -2.00 7.81 38.02
C GLU A 442 -1.44 8.97 37.20
N TYR A 443 -1.61 8.94 35.87
CA TYR A 443 -1.13 10.00 34.96
C TYR A 443 -2.25 10.92 34.49
N ALA A 444 -3.51 10.53 34.65
CA ALA A 444 -4.65 11.21 34.06
C ALA A 444 -4.80 12.69 34.47
N GLN A 445 -4.39 13.06 35.68
CA GLN A 445 -4.54 14.45 36.16
C GLN A 445 -3.66 15.45 35.40
N ASP A 446 -2.45 15.03 35.04
CA ASP A 446 -1.44 15.89 34.39
C ASP A 446 -1.25 15.53 32.90
N ALA A 447 -2.07 14.61 32.38
CA ALA A 447 -1.98 14.12 31.02
C ALA A 447 -2.31 15.21 30.00
N GLN A 448 -1.35 15.49 29.12
CA GLN A 448 -1.58 16.25 27.90
C GLN A 448 -1.54 15.30 26.70
N ILE A 449 -2.73 14.88 26.25
CA ILE A 449 -2.89 13.97 25.12
C ILE A 449 -3.08 14.77 23.84
N ARG A 450 -2.15 14.62 22.90
CA ARG A 450 -2.19 15.30 21.59
C ARG A 450 -2.34 14.27 20.49
N LEU A 451 -3.29 14.48 19.58
CA LEU A 451 -3.47 13.69 18.38
C LEU A 451 -3.00 14.48 17.17
N GLN A 452 -2.04 13.96 16.43
CA GLN A 452 -1.68 14.48 15.13
C GLN A 452 -2.53 13.77 14.08
N THR A 453 -3.50 14.47 13.51
CA THR A 453 -4.42 13.94 12.50
C THR A 453 -3.93 14.23 11.10
N PHE A 454 -4.27 13.38 10.14
CA PHE A 454 -3.91 13.52 8.74
C PHE A 454 -5.14 13.42 7.82
N ASN A 455 -5.28 14.41 6.95
CA ASN A 455 -6.34 14.50 5.97
C ASN A 455 -5.72 14.54 4.55
N PRO A 456 -5.77 13.42 3.81
CA PRO A 456 -5.20 13.33 2.47
C PRO A 456 -6.10 13.94 1.38
N PHE A 457 -7.30 14.41 1.72
CA PHE A 457 -8.28 14.91 0.74
C PHE A 457 -8.22 16.43 0.54
N LEU A 458 -7.37 17.13 1.28
CA LEU A 458 -7.13 18.57 1.17
C LEU A 458 -5.70 18.80 0.70
N LEU A 459 -5.48 19.72 -0.23
CA LEU A 459 -4.15 20.04 -0.78
C LEU A 459 -3.71 21.46 -0.37
N PRO A 460 -2.45 21.64 0.10
CA PRO A 460 -1.51 20.58 0.48
C PRO A 460 -2.08 19.71 1.61
N PHE A 461 -1.62 18.45 1.70
CA PHE A 461 -2.10 17.51 2.72
C PHE A 461 -2.12 18.16 4.11
N ARG A 462 -3.28 18.08 4.78
CA ARG A 462 -3.46 18.76 6.05
C ARG A 462 -3.09 17.83 7.19
N THR A 463 -2.12 18.26 7.98
CA THR A 463 -1.85 17.71 9.31
C THR A 463 -2.34 18.70 10.36
N SER A 464 -3.10 18.21 11.35
CA SER A 464 -3.55 19.03 12.48
C SER A 464 -3.15 18.39 13.80
N VAL A 465 -2.93 19.20 14.83
CA VAL A 465 -2.70 18.70 16.19
C VAL A 465 -3.90 19.08 17.05
N LEU A 466 -4.55 18.08 17.64
CA LEU A 466 -5.73 18.22 18.48
C LEU A 466 -5.41 17.77 19.90
N ASN A 467 -5.97 18.44 20.90
CA ASN A 467 -5.84 18.00 22.29
C ASN A 467 -7.04 17.14 22.64
N ALA A 468 -6.81 15.90 23.08
CA ALA A 468 -7.87 15.11 23.69
C ALA A 468 -8.07 15.55 25.14
N THR A 469 -9.32 15.60 25.56
CA THR A 469 -9.73 16.05 26.89
C THR A 469 -10.40 14.92 27.65
N LEU A 470 -10.27 14.93 28.98
CA LEU A 470 -10.94 13.97 29.84
C LEU A 470 -12.45 13.98 29.54
N ASP A 471 -13.00 12.81 29.22
CA ASP A 471 -14.39 12.67 28.79
C ASP A 471 -15.22 11.99 29.90
N PRO A 472 -16.07 12.75 30.61
CA PRO A 472 -16.88 12.20 31.71
C PRO A 472 -17.98 11.26 31.24
N GLN A 473 -18.25 11.15 29.93
CA GLN A 473 -19.19 10.17 29.39
C GLN A 473 -18.69 8.73 29.55
N PHE A 474 -17.38 8.55 29.71
CA PHE A 474 -16.74 7.25 29.89
C PHE A 474 -16.23 7.10 31.34
N PRO A 475 -16.91 6.29 32.18
CA PRO A 475 -16.45 6.02 33.54
C PRO A 475 -15.07 5.37 33.55
N LYS A 476 -14.24 5.68 34.56
CA LYS A 476 -12.96 5.02 34.76
C LYS A 476 -13.12 3.50 34.81
N ALA A 477 -12.21 2.79 34.16
CA ALA A 477 -12.23 1.32 34.09
C ALA A 477 -10.80 0.77 33.95
N ALA A 478 -10.56 -0.39 34.53
CA ALA A 478 -9.29 -1.13 34.51
C ALA A 478 -8.07 -0.31 34.99
N GLY A 479 -8.28 0.73 35.81
CA GLY A 479 -7.22 1.66 36.23
C GLY A 479 -6.87 2.72 35.19
N TYR A 480 -7.77 3.00 34.24
CA TYR A 480 -7.63 4.03 33.22
C TYR A 480 -8.77 5.06 33.30
N SER A 481 -8.41 6.30 32.98
CA SER A 481 -9.30 7.41 32.67
C SER A 481 -9.34 7.62 31.16
N PHE A 482 -10.49 8.04 30.64
CA PHE A 482 -10.70 8.12 29.20
C PHE A 482 -10.72 9.57 28.71
N PHE A 483 -9.95 9.83 27.67
CA PHE A 483 -9.88 11.09 26.96
C PHE A 483 -10.50 10.92 25.59
N SER A 484 -11.19 11.94 25.10
CA SER A 484 -11.77 11.89 23.76
C SER A 484 -11.47 13.14 22.96
N VAL A 485 -11.54 12.98 21.64
CA VAL A 485 -11.43 14.06 20.67
C VAL A 485 -12.16 13.69 19.39
N SER A 486 -12.74 14.68 18.73
CA SER A 486 -13.36 14.53 17.42
C SER A 486 -12.52 15.26 16.36
N PRO A 487 -11.78 14.52 15.52
CA PRO A 487 -11.09 15.08 14.37
C PRO A 487 -12.01 15.77 13.37
N GLU A 488 -11.42 16.56 12.48
CA GLU A 488 -12.14 17.08 11.31
C GLU A 488 -12.64 15.93 10.42
N PRO A 489 -13.76 16.13 9.68
CA PRO A 489 -14.24 15.15 8.72
C PRO A 489 -13.15 14.75 7.73
N LEU A 490 -13.19 13.50 7.25
CA LEU A 490 -12.22 12.94 6.29
C LEU A 490 -10.79 12.74 6.83
N THR A 491 -10.57 12.83 8.14
CA THR A 491 -9.31 12.42 8.76
C THR A 491 -9.07 10.93 8.53
N ASN A 492 -8.03 10.56 7.78
CA ASN A 492 -7.75 9.18 7.40
C ASN A 492 -6.94 8.41 8.47
N SER A 493 -6.01 9.10 9.14
CA SER A 493 -5.15 8.51 10.17
C SER A 493 -4.80 9.52 11.26
N PHE A 494 -4.30 9.01 12.39
CA PHE A 494 -3.85 9.83 13.50
C PHE A 494 -2.72 9.15 14.29
N ASP A 495 -1.81 9.96 14.84
CA ASP A 495 -0.80 9.54 15.80
C ASP A 495 -1.11 10.15 17.18
N VAL A 496 -0.80 9.43 18.26
CA VAL A 496 -1.04 9.88 19.64
C VAL A 496 0.30 10.22 20.33
N TYR A 497 0.34 11.38 21.00
CA TYR A 497 1.48 11.92 21.72
C TYR A 497 1.12 12.27 23.17
N TYR A 498 2.05 12.04 24.11
CA TYR A 498 1.91 12.35 25.53
C TYR A 498 2.97 13.38 25.99
N GLY A 499 2.55 14.54 26.51
CA GLY A 499 3.42 15.55 27.14
C GLY A 499 3.89 16.72 26.23
N ASP A 500 4.61 17.70 26.82
CA ASP A 500 4.93 19.03 26.25
C ASP A 500 6.06 19.08 25.19
N VAL A 501 6.67 17.97 24.77
CA VAL A 501 7.93 18.02 23.98
C VAL A 501 7.89 17.05 22.78
N VAL A 502 8.06 17.59 21.57
CA VAL A 502 8.42 16.85 20.33
C VAL A 502 9.88 16.36 20.43
N PRO A 503 10.41 15.26 19.84
CA PRO A 503 9.84 14.06 19.22
C PRO A 503 10.39 12.72 19.78
N ASN A 504 10.91 12.62 21.01
CA ASN A 504 11.58 11.40 21.48
C ASN A 504 11.16 10.98 22.88
N ASN A 505 9.98 10.36 23.02
CA ASN A 505 9.72 9.22 23.91
C ASN A 505 8.21 8.93 23.90
N LEU A 506 7.84 7.74 23.41
CA LEU A 506 6.48 7.22 23.22
C LEU A 506 5.71 7.86 22.05
N ARG A 507 6.11 7.51 20.83
CA ARG A 507 5.30 7.72 19.62
C ARG A 507 4.46 6.48 19.40
N GLN A 508 3.13 6.60 19.52
CA GLN A 508 2.23 5.56 19.04
C GLN A 508 1.71 5.98 17.66
N LYS A 509 2.13 5.24 16.64
CA LYS A 509 1.62 5.40 15.28
C LYS A 509 0.40 4.49 15.12
N PHE A 510 -0.79 5.06 15.01
CA PHE A 510 -2.00 4.28 14.70
C PHE A 510 -2.29 4.42 13.21
N GLY A 511 -2.18 3.29 12.51
CA GLY A 511 -2.13 3.25 11.05
C GLY A 511 -3.34 3.86 10.35
N LEU A 512 -4.54 3.82 10.94
CA LEU A 512 -5.76 4.30 10.30
C LEU A 512 -6.86 4.65 11.32
N VAL A 513 -7.66 5.68 11.02
CA VAL A 513 -8.94 5.94 11.71
C VAL A 513 -9.90 4.76 11.54
N PHE A 514 -9.81 3.99 10.44
CA PHE A 514 -10.70 2.88 10.08
C PHE A 514 -10.61 1.62 10.96
N GLU A 515 -9.75 1.59 11.97
CA GLU A 515 -9.66 0.46 12.89
C GLU A 515 -10.67 0.50 14.05
N ALA A 516 -11.53 1.52 14.12
CA ALA A 516 -12.59 1.58 15.14
C ALA A 516 -13.59 0.44 14.95
N LYS A 517 -13.92 -0.28 16.04
CA LYS A 517 -14.89 -1.40 15.98
C LYS A 517 -16.33 -0.94 15.77
N ASN A 518 -16.64 0.30 16.15
CA ASN A 518 -17.98 0.87 16.05
C ASN A 518 -18.10 1.77 14.82
N VAL A 519 -18.62 1.21 13.74
CA VAL A 519 -18.98 1.93 12.53
C VAL A 519 -20.50 2.17 12.51
N GLY A 520 -20.91 3.43 12.64
CA GLY A 520 -22.29 3.87 12.48
C GLY A 520 -22.56 4.48 11.10
N VAL A 521 -23.77 4.30 10.58
CA VAL A 521 -24.27 5.08 9.42
C VAL A 521 -25.24 6.11 9.95
N LEU A 522 -24.94 7.39 9.76
CA LEU A 522 -25.87 8.46 10.11
C LEU A 522 -27.05 8.44 9.12
N PRO A 523 -28.30 8.50 9.60
CA PRO A 523 -29.44 8.59 8.70
C PRO A 523 -29.36 9.87 7.86
N PRO A 524 -29.88 9.87 6.63
CA PRO A 524 -30.04 11.10 5.85
C PRO A 524 -30.93 12.05 6.65
N SER A 525 -30.38 13.21 7.02
CA SER A 525 -31.11 14.29 7.72
C SER A 525 -32.19 14.89 6.85
#